data_AF-G2EG18-F1
#
_entry.id   AF-G2EG18-F1
#
_cell.length_a   1.000
_cell.length_b   1.000
_cell.length_c   1.000
_cell.angle_alpha   90.00
_cell.angle_beta   90.00
_cell.angle_gamma   90.00
#
_symmetry.space_group_name_H-M   'P 1'
#
loop_
_entity.id
_entity.type
_entity.pdbx_description
1 polymer ?
#
loop_
_entity_poly.entity_id
_entity_poly.type
_entity_poly.pdbx_seq_one_letter_code
_entity_poly.pdbx_strand_id
1 'polypeptide(L)'
;MKIQYYGQWREQKKFTEPSLELEGAAFHYDHREDEDYYTQPGNLFRIMTAEQQQVLFENTAAEVGGAEKFIKERHIKNCYKADPKYGEGVAKALNINITDIDLS
;
A
#
# COMPACT_ATOMS: atom_id res chain seq x y z
N MET A 1 35.38 15.84 -33.78
CA MET A 1 35.63 15.19 -32.47
C MET A 1 36.54 16.10 -31.62
N LYS A 2 35.99 17.02 -30.82
CA LYS A 2 36.78 18.02 -30.05
C LYS A 2 36.32 18.27 -28.61
N ILE A 3 35.28 17.59 -28.14
CA ILE A 3 34.66 17.85 -26.82
C ILE A 3 35.40 17.18 -25.65
N GLN A 4 36.04 16.03 -25.86
CA GLN A 4 36.80 15.31 -24.82
C GLN A 4 38.14 16.00 -24.45
N TYR A 5 38.68 16.88 -25.29
CA TYR A 5 40.01 17.49 -25.09
C TYR A 5 40.04 18.59 -24.01
N TYR A 6 38.88 19.17 -23.66
CA TYR A 6 38.78 20.30 -22.71
C TYR A 6 38.54 19.89 -21.24
N GLY A 7 38.66 18.60 -20.93
CA GLY A 7 38.54 18.09 -19.55
C GLY A 7 37.17 18.34 -18.90
N GLN A 8 36.13 18.59 -19.68
CA GLN A 8 34.76 18.73 -19.20
C GLN A 8 34.17 17.34 -18.90
N TRP A 9 33.27 17.27 -17.92
CA TRP A 9 32.56 16.03 -17.53
C TRP A 9 33.49 14.91 -17.03
N ARG A 10 34.53 15.25 -16.27
CA ARG A 10 35.38 14.24 -15.62
C ARG A 10 34.61 13.51 -14.52
N GLU A 11 34.73 12.19 -14.54
CA GLU A 11 34.24 11.33 -13.47
C GLU A 11 34.92 11.66 -12.13
N GLN A 12 34.22 11.37 -11.04
CA GLN A 12 34.71 11.55 -9.68
C GLN A 12 34.73 10.19 -8.96
N LYS A 13 35.72 9.35 -9.27
CA LYS A 13 35.85 7.96 -8.75
C LYS A 13 35.82 7.83 -7.22
N LYS A 14 36.11 8.90 -6.49
CA LYS A 14 35.98 8.93 -5.03
C LYS A 14 34.53 8.76 -4.54
N PHE A 15 33.55 8.89 -5.44
CA PHE A 15 32.13 8.69 -5.18
C PHE A 15 31.58 7.43 -5.85
N THR A 16 32.45 6.50 -6.26
CA THR A 16 32.00 5.20 -6.76
C THR A 16 31.26 4.45 -5.66
N GLU A 17 30.04 4.00 -5.96
CA GLU A 17 29.23 3.18 -5.05
C GLU A 17 29.92 1.83 -4.80
N PRO A 18 29.73 1.22 -3.61
CA PRO A 18 30.23 -0.13 -3.35
C PRO A 18 29.55 -1.16 -4.26
N SER A 19 30.22 -2.28 -4.52
CA SER A 19 29.62 -3.40 -5.25
C SER A 19 28.44 -3.99 -4.47
N LEU A 20 27.33 -4.24 -5.16
CA LEU A 20 26.18 -4.97 -4.63
C LEU A 20 26.30 -6.45 -4.99
N GLU A 21 26.31 -7.33 -3.98
CA GLU A 21 26.21 -8.77 -4.20
C GLU A 21 24.78 -9.14 -4.66
N LEU A 22 24.67 -10.07 -5.60
CA LEU A 22 23.41 -10.49 -6.20
C LEU A 22 23.26 -12.01 -6.09
N GLU A 23 22.02 -12.45 -5.85
CA GLU A 23 21.63 -13.86 -5.82
C GLU A 23 20.41 -14.08 -6.72
N GLY A 24 20.31 -15.27 -7.32
CA GLY A 24 19.22 -15.64 -8.21
C GLY A 24 19.49 -15.34 -9.69
N ALA A 25 18.65 -15.90 -10.56
CA ALA A 25 18.70 -15.65 -12.00
C ALA A 25 17.99 -14.33 -12.35
N ALA A 26 18.33 -13.69 -13.47
CA ALA A 26 17.50 -12.63 -14.01
C ALA A 26 16.21 -13.24 -14.59
N PHE A 27 15.07 -13.02 -13.92
CA PHE A 27 13.79 -13.63 -14.28
C PHE A 27 12.61 -12.72 -13.90
N HIS A 28 11.41 -13.06 -14.37
CA HIS A 28 10.17 -12.41 -13.96
C HIS A 28 9.64 -13.06 -12.67
N TYR A 29 10.22 -12.71 -11.52
CA TYR A 29 9.76 -13.19 -10.22
C TYR A 29 8.37 -12.65 -9.88
N ASP A 30 7.52 -13.50 -9.30
CA ASP A 30 6.23 -13.08 -8.77
C ASP A 30 6.42 -12.52 -7.36
N HIS A 31 6.11 -11.24 -7.16
CA HIS A 31 6.17 -10.60 -5.83
C HIS A 31 5.04 -11.07 -4.92
N ARG A 32 4.03 -11.77 -5.45
CA ARG A 32 2.90 -12.29 -4.67
C ARG A 32 3.24 -13.53 -3.85
N GLU A 33 4.47 -14.03 -3.95
CA GLU A 33 4.98 -15.01 -3.00
C GLU A 33 4.99 -14.47 -1.56
N ASP A 34 5.14 -13.14 -1.38
CA ASP A 34 4.83 -12.47 -0.13
C ASP A 34 3.36 -12.02 -0.15
N GLU A 35 2.55 -12.68 0.68
CA GLU A 35 1.11 -12.43 0.81
C GLU A 35 0.78 -11.51 2.00
N ASP A 36 1.78 -11.00 2.76
CA ASP A 36 1.55 -10.16 3.94
C ASP A 36 1.23 -8.69 3.59
N TYR A 37 0.06 -8.50 2.98
CA TYR A 37 -0.43 -7.16 2.63
C TYR A 37 -1.10 -6.42 3.79
N TYR A 38 -1.38 -7.12 4.90
CA TYR A 38 -2.40 -6.68 5.87
C TYR A 38 -1.84 -6.45 7.27
N THR A 39 -0.69 -7.04 7.62
CA THR A 39 -0.10 -6.88 8.97
C THR A 39 0.28 -5.44 9.25
N GLN A 40 1.00 -4.78 8.34
CA GLN A 40 1.46 -3.41 8.57
C GLN A 40 0.31 -2.39 8.62
N PRO A 41 -0.67 -2.40 7.69
CA PRO A 41 -1.84 -1.53 7.79
C PRO A 41 -2.67 -1.78 9.05
N GLY A 42 -2.84 -3.04 9.45
CA GLY A 42 -3.54 -3.40 10.69
C GLY A 42 -2.83 -2.85 11.92
N ASN A 43 -1.50 -2.95 11.98
CA ASN A 43 -0.70 -2.39 13.06
C ASN A 43 -0.84 -0.86 13.13
N LEU A 44 -0.79 -0.18 11.99
CA LEU A 44 -1.01 1.26 11.92
C LEU A 44 -2.40 1.64 12.43
N PHE A 45 -3.44 0.91 12.03
CA PHE A 45 -4.81 1.16 12.50
C PHE A 45 -4.95 0.99 14.02
N ARG A 46 -4.32 -0.05 14.60
CA ARG A 46 -4.38 -0.36 16.04
C ARG A 46 -3.72 0.69 16.93
N ILE A 47 -2.76 1.46 16.41
CA ILE A 47 -2.12 2.55 17.17
C ILE A 47 -2.85 3.89 17.07
N MET A 48 -3.87 4.00 16.20
CA MET A 48 -4.68 5.22 16.09
C MET A 48 -5.62 5.38 17.28
N THR A 49 -5.89 6.63 17.68
CA THR A 49 -6.97 6.93 18.63
C THR A 49 -8.34 6.69 17.99
N ALA A 50 -9.39 6.59 18.82
CA ALA A 50 -10.75 6.42 18.31
C ALA A 50 -11.18 7.56 17.37
N GLU A 51 -10.76 8.80 17.66
CA GLU A 51 -11.03 9.97 16.81
C GLU A 51 -10.32 9.87 15.47
N GLN A 52 -9.05 9.42 15.46
CA GLN A 52 -8.29 9.20 14.24
C GLN A 52 -8.88 8.08 13.39
N GLN A 53 -9.33 6.99 14.01
CA GLN A 53 -10.02 5.90 13.34
C GLN A 53 -11.33 6.39 12.70
N GLN A 54 -12.10 7.22 13.42
CA GLN A 54 -13.32 7.81 12.88
C GLN A 54 -13.05 8.70 11.67
N VAL A 55 -12.04 9.59 11.76
CA VAL A 55 -11.61 10.44 10.63
C VAL A 55 -11.16 9.59 9.44
N LEU A 56 -10.45 8.48 9.68
CA LEU A 56 -10.05 7.54 8.63
C LEU A 56 -11.28 6.97 7.91
N PHE A 57 -12.28 6.48 8.66
CA PHE A 57 -13.49 5.92 8.06
C PHE A 57 -14.27 6.94 7.24
N GLU A 58 -14.42 8.16 7.75
CA GLU A 58 -15.13 9.26 7.09
C GLU A 58 -14.44 9.70 5.80
N ASN A 59 -13.11 9.89 5.84
CA ASN A 59 -12.33 10.24 4.66
C ASN A 59 -12.40 9.14 3.60
N THR A 60 -12.28 7.88 4.00
CA THR A 60 -12.42 6.74 3.07
C THR A 60 -13.80 6.72 2.42
N ALA A 61 -14.87 6.95 3.19
CA ALA A 61 -16.22 6.99 2.65
C ALA A 61 -16.47 8.18 1.71
N ALA A 62 -15.89 9.35 2.01
CA ALA A 62 -15.98 10.53 1.14
C ALA A 62 -15.33 10.27 -0.23
N GLU A 63 -14.17 9.63 -0.26
CA GLU A 63 -13.43 9.35 -1.50
C GLU A 63 -13.98 8.15 -2.27
N VAL A 64 -14.30 7.05 -1.57
CA VAL A 64 -14.75 5.80 -2.21
C VAL A 64 -16.27 5.75 -2.40
N GLY A 65 -17.01 6.65 -1.77
CA GLY A 65 -18.49 6.71 -1.78
C GLY A 65 -19.11 6.84 -3.17
N GLY A 66 -18.38 7.39 -4.16
CA GLY A 66 -18.83 7.49 -5.55
C GLY A 66 -18.66 6.21 -6.38
N ALA A 67 -17.92 5.22 -5.88
CA ALA A 67 -17.60 4.01 -6.65
C ALA A 67 -18.76 3.02 -6.76
N GLU A 68 -18.66 2.07 -7.70
CA GLU A 68 -19.58 0.94 -7.82
C GLU A 68 -19.54 0.04 -6.58
N LYS A 69 -20.67 -0.64 -6.29
CA LYS A 69 -20.85 -1.40 -5.04
C LYS A 69 -19.75 -2.45 -4.82
N PHE A 70 -19.40 -3.24 -5.84
CA PHE A 70 -18.39 -4.29 -5.69
C PHE A 70 -16.97 -3.73 -5.41
N ILE A 71 -16.68 -2.49 -5.81
CA ILE A 71 -15.41 -1.81 -5.52
C ILE A 71 -15.36 -1.43 -4.05
N LYS A 72 -16.46 -0.87 -3.53
CA LYS A 72 -16.63 -0.57 -2.10
C LYS A 72 -16.50 -1.83 -1.25
N GLU A 73 -17.20 -2.90 -1.64
CA GLU A 73 -17.12 -4.21 -0.97
C GLU A 73 -15.70 -4.76 -0.97
N ARG A 74 -14.98 -4.68 -2.10
CA ARG A 74 -13.57 -5.09 -2.19
C ARG A 74 -12.68 -4.31 -1.22
N HIS A 75 -12.87 -3.00 -1.12
CA HIS A 75 -12.11 -2.17 -0.18
C HIS A 75 -12.40 -2.57 1.27
N ILE A 76 -13.68 -2.74 1.62
CA ILE A 76 -14.11 -3.21 2.95
C ILE A 76 -13.46 -4.55 3.30
N LYS A 77 -13.46 -5.54 2.37
CA LYS A 77 -12.81 -6.84 2.58
C LYS A 77 -11.32 -6.68 2.89
N ASN A 78 -10.61 -5.83 2.15
CA ASN A 78 -9.19 -5.58 2.39
C ASN A 78 -8.94 -4.90 3.74
N CYS A 79 -9.77 -3.93 4.12
CA CYS A 79 -9.71 -3.32 5.45
C CYS A 79 -9.99 -4.34 6.56
N TYR A 80 -10.95 -5.24 6.36
CA TYR A 80 -11.30 -6.30 7.31
C TYR A 80 -10.14 -7.30 7.50
N LYS A 81 -9.43 -7.64 6.42
CA LYS A 81 -8.20 -8.48 6.49
C LYS A 81 -7.08 -7.81 7.30
N ALA A 82 -6.99 -6.49 7.29
CA ALA A 82 -6.03 -5.74 8.11
C ALA A 82 -6.45 -5.66 9.60
N ASP A 83 -7.72 -5.37 9.86
CA ASP A 83 -8.33 -5.43 11.19
C ASP A 83 -9.87 -5.50 11.07
N PRO A 84 -10.56 -6.40 11.78
CA PRO A 84 -12.03 -6.48 11.72
C PRO A 84 -12.73 -5.16 12.02
N LYS A 85 -12.25 -4.38 13.01
CA LYS A 85 -12.85 -3.08 13.36
C LYS A 85 -12.63 -2.04 12.28
N TYR A 86 -11.54 -2.16 11.52
CA TYR A 86 -11.28 -1.27 10.38
C TYR A 86 -12.31 -1.55 9.27
N GLY A 87 -12.48 -2.83 8.89
CA GLY A 87 -13.49 -3.22 7.91
C GLY A 87 -14.91 -2.79 8.31
N GLU A 88 -15.29 -3.03 9.56
CA GLU A 88 -16.60 -2.64 10.11
C GLU A 88 -16.81 -1.12 10.11
N GLY A 89 -15.79 -0.35 10.50
CA GLY A 89 -15.85 1.12 10.50
C GLY A 89 -16.06 1.70 9.09
N VAL A 90 -15.31 1.19 8.11
CA VAL A 90 -15.46 1.60 6.70
C VAL A 90 -16.81 1.16 6.12
N ALA A 91 -17.27 -0.06 6.42
CA ALA A 91 -18.58 -0.53 5.98
C ALA A 91 -19.71 0.36 6.49
N LYS A 92 -19.66 0.70 7.79
CA LYS A 92 -20.61 1.62 8.41
C LYS A 92 -20.58 3.01 7.77
N ALA A 93 -19.40 3.58 7.54
CA ALA A 93 -19.27 4.89 6.91
C ALA A 93 -19.78 4.93 5.46
N LEU A 94 -19.68 3.82 4.73
CA LEU A 94 -20.23 3.65 3.37
C LEU A 94 -21.72 3.25 3.34
N ASN A 95 -22.37 3.11 4.49
CA ASN A 95 -23.75 2.61 4.62
C ASN A 95 -23.94 1.22 3.98
N ILE A 96 -22.96 0.33 4.13
CA ILE A 96 -23.02 -1.06 3.68
C ILE A 96 -23.08 -1.97 4.90
N ASN A 97 -24.05 -2.88 4.93
CA ASN A 97 -24.10 -3.90 5.96
C ASN A 97 -23.00 -4.94 5.71
N ILE A 98 -22.11 -5.12 6.67
CA ILE A 98 -20.97 -6.02 6.53
C ILE A 98 -21.38 -7.48 6.39
N THR A 99 -22.56 -7.86 6.88
CA THR A 99 -23.11 -9.22 6.73
C THR A 99 -23.51 -9.55 5.29
N ASP A 100 -23.67 -8.54 4.44
CA ASP A 100 -24.00 -8.71 3.02
C ASP A 100 -22.76 -8.94 2.17
N ILE A 101 -21.57 -8.87 2.79
CA ILE A 101 -20.27 -9.01 2.15
C ILE A 101 -19.72 -10.40 2.48
N ASP A 102 -19.31 -11.12 1.44
CA ASP A 102 -18.56 -12.35 1.62
C ASP A 102 -17.13 -12.04 2.12
N LEU A 103 -16.86 -12.27 3.40
CA LEU A 103 -15.57 -11.99 4.05
C LEU A 103 -14.60 -13.17 4.01
N SER A 104 -14.94 -14.26 3.31
CA SER A 104 -14.07 -15.43 3.15
C SER A 104 -12.84 -15.16 2.29
#